data_AF-A0A520ZKJ2-F1
#
_entry.id   AF-A0A520ZKJ2-F1
#
_cell.length_a   1.000
_cell.length_b   1.000
_cell.length_c   1.000
_cell.angle_alpha   90.00
_cell.angle_beta   90.00
_cell.angle_gamma   90.00
#
_symmetry.space_group_name_H-M   'P 1'
#
loop_
_entity.id
_entity.type
_entity.pdbx_description
1 polymer ?
#
loop_
_entity_poly.entity_id
_entity_poly.type
_entity_poly.pdbx_seq_one_letter_code
_entity_poly.pdbx_strand_id
1 'polypeptide(L)'
;PEVLTRRSTDGALISYAGRYGIEDDIRPRLAAADLEYRRQNDGRLLERLFNVNVYFRAYEQLSLDQYAELERLRRAGIRTSAVPPDPSRDE
;
A
#
# COMPACT_ATOMS: atom_id res chain seq x y z
N PRO A 1 -27.59 15.86 -9.71
CA PRO A 1 -26.51 15.84 -8.71
C PRO A 1 -25.16 16.07 -9.40
N GLU A 2 -24.75 17.33 -9.41
CA GLU A 2 -23.56 17.86 -10.07
C GLU A 2 -22.35 17.70 -9.14
N VAL A 3 -21.84 16.48 -9.01
CA VAL A 3 -20.68 16.21 -8.16
C VAL A 3 -19.61 15.52 -9.02
N LEU A 4 -18.41 16.12 -9.01
CA LEU A 4 -17.13 15.59 -9.54
C LEU A 4 -16.74 15.90 -10.99
N THR A 5 -16.99 17.11 -11.52
CA THR A 5 -16.15 17.63 -12.62
C THR A 5 -15.27 18.77 -12.14
N ARG A 6 -14.30 18.47 -11.26
CA ARG A 6 -13.15 19.37 -11.05
C ARG A 6 -12.06 19.00 -12.06
N ARG A 7 -12.23 19.41 -13.32
CA ARG A 7 -11.13 19.47 -14.29
C ARG A 7 -10.59 20.89 -14.32
N SER A 8 -9.89 21.29 -13.27
CA SER A 8 -9.02 22.46 -13.31
C SER A 8 -8.01 22.37 -12.15
N THR A 9 -6.72 22.47 -12.49
CA THR A 9 -5.53 22.62 -11.62
C THR A 9 -4.79 21.40 -11.06
N ASP A 10 -4.78 20.24 -11.73
CA ASP A 10 -3.90 19.13 -11.31
C ASP A 10 -2.41 19.48 -11.39
N GLY A 11 -1.99 20.40 -12.26
CA GLY A 11 -0.59 20.80 -12.39
C GLY A 11 0.00 21.44 -11.13
N ALA A 12 -0.77 22.25 -10.41
CA ALA A 12 -0.34 22.84 -9.14
C ALA A 12 -0.21 21.78 -8.04
N LEU A 13 -1.12 20.80 -8.03
CA LEU A 13 -1.07 19.66 -7.12
C LEU A 13 0.15 18.76 -7.41
N ILE A 14 0.40 18.43 -8.68
CA ILE A 14 1.56 17.63 -9.10
C ILE A 14 2.86 18.35 -8.73
N SER A 15 2.96 19.66 -8.99
CA SER A 15 4.13 20.47 -8.63
C SER A 15 4.36 20.49 -7.12
N TYR A 16 3.29 20.66 -6.34
CA TYR A 16 3.38 20.64 -4.88
C TYR A 16 3.74 19.24 -4.34
N ALA A 17 3.19 18.17 -4.91
CA ALA A 17 3.50 16.80 -4.51
C ALA A 17 4.95 16.42 -4.84
N GLY A 18 5.44 16.83 -6.01
CA GLY A 18 6.82 16.64 -6.47
C GLY A 18 7.84 17.61 -5.88
N ARG A 19 7.46 18.48 -4.93
CA ARG A 19 8.34 19.53 -4.39
C ARG A 19 9.65 19.04 -3.76
N TYR A 20 9.73 17.75 -3.41
CA TYR A 20 10.92 17.11 -2.87
C TYR A 20 11.71 16.31 -3.89
N GLY A 21 11.37 16.44 -5.18
CA GLY A 21 11.93 15.65 -6.27
C GLY A 21 11.19 14.34 -6.48
N ILE A 22 11.33 13.80 -7.69
CA ILE A 22 10.87 12.47 -8.08
C ILE A 22 12.09 11.77 -8.67
N GLU A 23 12.31 10.53 -8.25
CA GLU A 23 13.40 9.72 -8.77
C GLU A 23 12.95 9.03 -10.06
N ASP A 24 13.57 9.40 -11.19
CA ASP A 24 13.14 8.97 -12.52
C ASP A 24 13.23 7.45 -12.73
N ASP A 25 14.18 6.79 -12.06
CA ASP A 25 14.45 5.36 -12.14
C ASP A 25 13.87 4.57 -10.96
N ILE A 26 12.87 5.12 -10.23
CA ILE A 26 12.30 4.45 -9.05
C ILE A 26 11.67 3.09 -9.38
N ARG A 27 11.04 2.97 -10.56
CA ARG A 27 10.38 1.73 -10.98
C ARG A 27 11.39 0.59 -11.18
N PRO A 28 12.45 0.72 -12.00
CA PRO A 28 13.44 -0.35 -12.15
C PRO A 28 14.21 -0.63 -10.85
N ARG A 29 14.53 0.39 -10.03
CA ARG A 29 15.18 0.16 -8.74
C ARG A 29 14.31 -0.61 -7.76
N LEU A 30 13.05 -0.23 -7.62
CA LEU A 30 12.11 -0.95 -6.76
C LEU A 30 11.92 -2.39 -7.22
N ALA A 31 11.84 -2.63 -8.53
CA ALA A 31 11.73 -3.99 -9.07
C ALA A 31 12.96 -4.85 -8.75
N ALA A 32 14.17 -4.29 -8.83
CA ALA A 32 15.39 -5.01 -8.47
C ALA A 32 15.46 -5.31 -6.96
N ALA A 33 15.10 -4.32 -6.11
CA ALA A 33 15.05 -4.49 -4.67
C ALA A 33 14.01 -5.54 -4.24
N ASP A 34 12.84 -5.53 -4.87
CA ASP A 34 11.76 -6.47 -4.60
C ASP A 34 12.14 -7.92 -4.99
N LEU A 35 12.82 -8.11 -6.13
CA LEU A 35 13.34 -9.42 -6.52
C LEU A 35 14.35 -9.96 -5.50
N GLU A 36 15.25 -9.11 -5.03
CA GLU A 36 16.25 -9.49 -4.03
C GLU A 36 15.60 -9.83 -2.69
N TYR A 37 14.62 -9.04 -2.25
CA TYR A 37 13.84 -9.33 -1.05
C TYR A 37 13.15 -10.69 -1.14
N ARG A 38 12.51 -10.99 -2.28
CA ARG A 38 11.85 -12.30 -2.49
C ARG A 38 12.84 -13.45 -2.44
N ARG A 39 14.02 -13.32 -3.05
CA ARG A 39 15.09 -14.35 -2.98
C ARG A 39 15.52 -14.64 -1.55
N GLN A 40 15.62 -13.61 -0.72
CA GLN A 40 16.02 -13.74 0.69
C GLN A 40 14.90 -14.28 1.58
N ASN A 41 13.64 -14.12 1.16
CA ASN A 41 12.44 -14.53 1.91
C ASN A 41 11.68 -15.68 1.22
N ASP A 42 12.33 -16.39 0.29
CA ASP A 42 11.75 -17.52 -0.41
C ASP A 42 11.39 -18.62 0.61
N GLY A 43 10.15 -19.13 0.50
CA GLY A 43 9.67 -20.21 1.36
C GLY A 43 10.59 -21.43 1.33
N ARG A 44 10.49 -22.27 2.35
CA ARG A 44 11.36 -23.45 2.47
C ARG A 44 11.24 -24.33 1.22
N LEU A 45 12.28 -25.12 0.93
CA LEU A 45 12.40 -25.92 -0.29
C LEU A 45 11.16 -26.79 -0.59
N LEU A 46 10.47 -27.28 0.45
CA LEU A 46 9.22 -28.03 0.34
C LEU A 46 8.01 -27.14 0.02
N GLU A 47 7.90 -25.94 0.58
CA GLU A 47 6.80 -24.99 0.30
C GLU A 47 6.81 -24.53 -1.14
N ARG A 48 8.02 -24.35 -1.71
CA ARG A 48 8.24 -24.12 -3.14
C ARG A 48 7.79 -25.30 -4.01
N LEU A 49 8.03 -26.53 -3.55
CA LEU A 49 7.65 -27.75 -4.28
C LEU A 49 6.12 -27.97 -4.29
N PHE A 50 5.43 -27.49 -3.26
CA PHE A 50 3.97 -27.59 -3.12
C PHE A 50 3.20 -26.34 -3.57
N ASN A 51 3.88 -25.36 -4.18
CA ASN A 51 3.29 -24.12 -4.69
C ASN A 51 2.37 -23.41 -3.67
N VAL A 52 2.73 -23.49 -2.39
CA VAL A 52 2.00 -22.79 -1.33
C VAL A 52 2.22 -21.30 -1.53
N ASN A 53 1.16 -20.51 -1.48
CA ASN A 53 1.26 -19.06 -1.68
C ASN A 53 1.99 -18.41 -0.49
N VAL A 54 3.33 -18.34 -0.56
CA VAL A 54 4.18 -17.73 0.48
C VAL A 54 4.18 -16.19 0.39
N TYR A 55 3.53 -15.61 -0.63
CA TYR A 55 3.51 -14.17 -0.85
C TYR A 55 3.06 -13.42 0.40
N PHE A 56 1.92 -13.78 0.99
CA PHE A 56 1.41 -13.12 2.20
C PHE A 56 2.36 -13.23 3.39
N ARG A 57 3.10 -14.35 3.52
CA ARG A 57 4.06 -14.55 4.60
C ARG A 57 5.32 -13.70 4.41
N ALA A 58 5.83 -13.61 3.18
CA ALA A 58 7.03 -12.84 2.88
C ALA A 58 6.84 -11.34 3.16
N TYR A 59 5.63 -10.81 2.97
CA TYR A 59 5.30 -9.41 3.22
C TYR A 59 4.60 -9.17 4.56
N GLU A 60 4.52 -10.16 5.46
CA GLU A 60 3.81 -10.02 6.74
C GLU A 60 4.37 -8.86 7.57
N GLN A 61 5.69 -8.72 7.64
CA GLN A 61 6.37 -7.63 8.36
C GLN A 61 6.15 -6.25 7.72
N LEU A 62 5.73 -6.21 6.45
CA LEU A 62 5.44 -5.00 5.69
C LEU A 62 3.94 -4.69 5.66
N SER A 63 3.12 -5.58 6.23
CA SER A 63 1.68 -5.39 6.33
C SER A 63 1.33 -4.48 7.51
N LEU A 64 0.27 -3.69 7.35
CA LEU A 64 -0.28 -2.85 8.40
C LEU A 64 -1.59 -3.44 8.88
N ASP A 65 -1.83 -3.40 10.20
CA ASP A 65 -3.16 -3.66 10.75
C ASP A 65 -4.09 -2.53 10.32
N GLN A 66 -5.06 -2.87 9.46
CA GLN A 66 -6.01 -1.94 8.87
C GLN A 66 -6.81 -1.15 9.92
N TYR A 67 -7.17 -1.77 11.05
CA TYR A 67 -7.97 -1.13 12.10
C TYR A 67 -7.10 -0.28 13.02
N ALA A 68 -5.89 -0.74 13.33
CA ALA A 68 -4.92 0.04 14.09
C ALA A 68 -4.53 1.33 13.33
N GLU A 69 -4.28 1.22 12.02
CA GLU A 69 -3.98 2.37 11.17
C GLU A 69 -5.18 3.31 11.03
N LEU A 70 -6.38 2.77 10.88
CA LEU A 70 -7.59 3.58 10.86
C LEU A 70 -7.75 4.39 12.14
N GLU A 71 -7.53 3.78 13.30
CA GLU A 71 -7.60 4.48 14.59
C GLU A 71 -6.50 5.52 14.75
N ARG A 72 -5.28 5.24 14.24
CA ARG A 72 -4.19 6.23 14.17
C ARG A 72 -4.59 7.44 13.33
N LEU A 73 -5.18 7.22 12.15
CA LEU A 73 -5.63 8.28 11.24
C LEU A 73 -6.78 9.11 11.85
N ARG A 74 -7.74 8.47 12.52
CA ARG A 74 -8.82 9.16 13.25
C ARG A 74 -8.27 10.07 14.35
N ARG A 75 -7.35 9.57 15.17
CA ARG A 75 -6.68 10.37 16.21
C ARG A 75 -5.91 11.55 15.63
N ALA A 76 -5.37 11.41 14.42
CA ALA A 76 -4.71 12.49 13.68
C ALA A 76 -5.70 13.45 12.98
N GLY A 77 -7.02 13.23 13.08
CA GLY A 77 -8.05 14.05 12.43
C GLY A 77 -8.13 13.85 10.91
N ILE A 78 -7.50 12.81 10.36
CA ILE A 78 -7.46 12.53 8.93
C ILE A 78 -8.75 11.81 8.53
N ARG A 79 -9.44 12.34 7.51
CA ARG A 79 -10.64 11.72 6.96
C ARG A 79 -10.28 10.55 6.04
N THR A 80 -10.84 9.38 6.32
CA THR A 80 -10.73 8.17 5.49
C THR A 80 -12.07 7.89 4.82
N SER A 81 -12.16 8.05 3.50
CA SER A 81 -13.44 7.96 2.76
C SER A 81 -13.92 6.54 2.45
N ALA A 82 -13.05 5.53 2.56
CA ALA A 82 -13.32 4.17 2.09
C ALA A 82 -13.07 3.13 3.19
N VAL A 83 -13.65 3.34 4.38
CA VAL A 83 -13.60 2.36 5.47
C VAL A 83 -14.69 1.32 5.24
N PRO A 84 -14.36 0.04 5.01
CA PRO A 84 -15.37 -1.01 4.96
C PRO A 84 -16.09 -1.15 6.32
N PRO A 85 -17.36 -1.55 6.35
CA PRO A 85 -18.02 -1.91 7.61
C PRO A 85 -17.24 -3.03 8.31
N ASP A 86 -17.21 -2.99 9.63
CA ASP A 86 -16.54 -4.01 10.44
C ASP A 86 -17.43 -5.25 10.50
N PRO A 87 -17.03 -6.39 9.89
CA PRO A 87 -17.86 -7.59 9.85
C PRO A 87 -18.15 -8.17 11.24
N SER A 88 -17.36 -7.81 12.26
CA SER A 88 -17.55 -8.27 13.63
C SER A 88 -18.56 -7.45 14.45
N ARG A 89 -19.02 -6.31 13.91
CA ARG A 89 -20.03 -5.44 14.56
C ARG A 89 -21.47 -5.73 14.10
N ASP A 90 -21.65 -6.58 13.10
CA ASP A 90 -22.93 -6.95 12.51
C ASP A 90 -23.41 -8.36 12.95
N GLU A 91 -22.71 -9.01 13.90
CA GLU A 91 -23.17 -10.21 14.65
C GLU A 91 -23.78 -9.82 16.01
#